data_AF-A0A3D1B1L6-F1
#
_entry.id   AF-A0A3D1B1L6-F1
#
_cell.length_a   1.000
_cell.length_b   1.000
_cell.length_c   1.000
_cell.angle_alpha   90.00
_cell.angle_beta   90.00
_cell.angle_gamma   90.00
#
_symmetry.space_group_name_H-M   'P 1'
#
loop_
_entity.id
_entity.type
_entity.pdbx_description
1 polymer ?
#
loop_
_entity_poly.entity_id
_entity_poly.type
_entity_poly.pdbx_seq_one_letter_code
_entity_poly.pdbx_strand_id
1 'polypeptide(L)'
;MPNGGPVYLSGDRHEIIVSLDEAGKPAKIVRVPLWNNIAPKLAESLEHSTEGMIRYTFRLSNGARAKDNIGTWALLIPAAPIPVQSLTGPPPPSKAWRGASSGTTVTVDQAALGHTEKGRYLRWFPQNESGVIAPGETLDGFGVESSLLPGFTTAWFASGKLVEFDQSWPEAIFRKLEKFEDKKWREVYLASIGPMFTAADSTWLIAQNYLAGVQDWIESGRLRAASPFVSQSISALNQLSESKTGDRNIQARPSTGDEKLIARAMQLSLGVHSGPE
;
A
#
# COMPACT_ATOMS: atom_id res chain seq x y z
N MET A 1 3.04 29.04 22.42
CA MET A 1 3.52 28.13 21.38
C MET A 1 3.55 26.73 21.96
N PRO A 2 3.21 25.66 21.22
CA PRO A 2 3.50 24.31 21.68
C PRO A 2 5.01 24.21 21.95
N ASN A 3 5.42 23.49 23.00
CA ASN A 3 6.81 23.40 23.48
C ASN A 3 7.83 22.73 22.51
N GLY A 4 7.54 22.68 21.21
CA GLY A 4 8.44 22.18 20.18
C GLY A 4 9.32 23.31 19.66
N GLY A 5 10.60 23.03 19.38
CA GLY A 5 11.54 24.02 18.85
C GLY A 5 11.13 24.62 17.49
N PRO A 6 12.03 25.34 16.79
CA PRO A 6 11.71 26.14 15.60
C PRO A 6 11.22 25.34 14.37
N VAL A 7 11.15 24.01 14.46
CA VAL A 7 10.62 23.14 13.40
C VAL A 7 9.75 22.05 14.03
N TYR A 8 8.48 22.03 13.68
CA TYR A 8 7.49 21.07 14.20
C TYR A 8 6.42 20.76 13.15
N LEU A 9 5.61 19.71 13.38
CA LEU A 9 4.49 19.38 12.49
C LEU A 9 3.23 20.14 12.90
N SER A 10 2.39 20.48 11.92
CA SER A 10 1.01 20.88 12.18
C SER A 10 0.26 19.79 12.96
N GLY A 11 -0.81 20.17 13.65
CA GLY A 11 -1.60 19.22 14.45
C GLY A 11 -2.21 18.07 13.64
N ASP A 12 -2.54 18.34 12.38
CA ASP A 12 -3.03 17.36 11.41
C ASP A 12 -1.90 16.65 10.62
N ARG A 13 -0.63 17.03 10.86
CA ARG A 13 0.57 16.45 10.26
C ARG A 13 0.61 16.53 8.73
N HIS A 14 -0.04 17.54 8.15
CA HIS A 14 0.02 17.82 6.72
C HIS A 14 1.04 18.90 6.35
N GLU A 15 1.57 19.62 7.33
CA GLU A 15 2.55 20.69 7.13
C GLU A 15 3.70 20.57 8.13
N ILE A 16 4.90 20.93 7.68
CA ILE A 16 6.00 21.30 8.56
C ILE A 16 5.88 22.81 8.81
N ILE A 17 5.88 23.20 10.08
CA ILE A 17 5.87 24.59 10.51
C ILE A 17 7.28 24.96 10.95
N VAL A 18 7.83 25.99 10.30
CA VAL A 18 9.16 26.54 10.59
C VAL A 18 8.98 27.93 11.17
N SER A 19 9.51 28.15 12.36
CA SER A 19 9.63 29.48 12.99
C SER A 19 11.04 29.99 12.75
N LEU A 20 11.16 31.04 11.95
CA LEU A 20 12.42 31.71 11.63
C LEU A 20 12.53 32.95 12.51
N ASP A 21 13.46 32.92 13.46
CA ASP A 21 13.74 34.06 14.32
C ASP A 21 14.75 34.99 13.64
N GLU A 22 14.35 36.25 13.41
CA GLU A 22 15.24 37.31 12.95
C GLU A 22 15.45 38.32 14.10
N ALA A 23 16.70 38.67 14.39
CA ALA A 23 17.03 39.57 15.48
C ALA A 23 16.29 40.92 15.33
N GLY A 24 15.51 41.28 16.35
CA GLY A 24 14.73 42.54 16.37
C GLY A 24 13.45 42.52 15.54
N LYS A 25 13.02 41.37 15.00
CA LYS A 25 11.75 41.22 14.27
C LYS A 25 10.88 40.12 14.86
N PRO A 26 9.55 40.19 14.68
CA PRO A 26 8.67 39.06 14.97
C PRO A 26 9.10 37.81 14.20
N ALA A 27 9.02 36.64 14.82
CA ALA A 27 9.33 35.38 14.17
C ALA A 27 8.47 35.18 12.92
N LYS A 28 9.11 34.86 11.79
CA LYS A 28 8.43 34.54 10.54
C LYS A 28 8.04 33.08 10.56
N ILE A 29 6.75 32.81 10.42
CA ILE A 29 6.22 31.44 10.34
C ILE A 29 6.11 31.05 8.87
N VAL A 30 6.77 29.95 8.49
CA VAL A 30 6.63 29.32 7.17
C VAL A 30 5.94 27.96 7.34
N ARG A 31 5.00 27.67 6.45
CA ARG A 31 4.31 26.38 6.37
C ARG A 31 4.76 25.68 5.11
N VAL A 32 5.33 24.50 5.27
CA VAL A 32 5.80 23.67 4.16
C VAL A 32 4.87 22.47 4.04
N PRO A 33 4.13 22.31 2.93
CA PRO A 33 3.24 21.18 2.75
C PRO A 33 4.03 19.87 2.62
N LEU A 34 3.56 18.82 3.30
CA LEU A 34 4.09 17.46 3.16
C LEU A 34 3.47 16.70 1.98
N TRP A 35 2.40 17.25 1.38
CA TRP A 35 1.65 16.66 0.27
C TRP A 35 1.16 15.23 0.53
N ASN A 36 0.81 14.94 1.80
CA ASN A 36 0.36 13.64 2.30
C ASN A 36 -1.14 13.63 2.64
N ASN A 37 -1.89 14.70 2.32
CA ASN A 37 -3.35 14.77 2.50
C ASN A 37 -4.07 14.09 1.34
N ILE A 38 -3.74 12.82 1.14
CA ILE A 38 -4.35 11.91 0.17
C ILE A 38 -5.25 10.92 0.91
N ALA A 39 -6.29 10.44 0.24
CA ALA A 39 -7.21 9.45 0.79
C ALA A 39 -7.31 8.24 -0.15
N PRO A 40 -6.22 7.46 -0.30
CA PRO A 40 -6.18 6.38 -1.27
C PRO A 40 -7.21 5.30 -0.94
N LYS A 41 -7.79 4.74 -1.98
CA LYS A 41 -8.53 3.47 -1.94
C LYS A 41 -8.02 2.59 -3.07
N LEU A 42 -7.99 1.30 -2.79
CA LEU A 42 -7.49 0.31 -3.70
C LEU A 42 -8.53 -0.80 -3.82
N ALA A 43 -8.92 -1.11 -5.05
CA ALA A 43 -9.71 -2.29 -5.36
C ALA A 43 -8.87 -3.22 -6.24
N GLU A 44 -8.77 -4.47 -5.84
CA GLU A 44 -7.94 -5.48 -6.48
C GLU A 44 -8.80 -6.61 -7.07
N SER A 45 -8.32 -7.21 -8.14
CA SER A 45 -8.87 -8.45 -8.68
C SER A 45 -7.76 -9.38 -9.17
N LEU A 46 -8.07 -10.68 -9.15
CA LEU A 46 -7.13 -11.75 -9.41
C LEU A 46 -7.70 -12.70 -10.47
N GLU A 47 -6.95 -12.91 -11.54
CA GLU A 47 -7.31 -13.83 -12.62
C GLU A 47 -6.13 -14.76 -12.94
N HIS A 48 -6.43 -16.00 -13.32
CA HIS A 48 -5.42 -16.80 -14.03
C HIS A 48 -5.24 -16.21 -15.42
N SER A 49 -4.00 -15.95 -15.81
CA SER A 49 -3.70 -15.42 -17.15
C SER A 49 -3.38 -16.56 -18.11
N THR A 50 -2.21 -17.17 -17.94
CA THR A 50 -1.66 -18.27 -18.72
C THR A 50 -1.03 -19.29 -17.76
N GLU A 51 -0.55 -20.44 -18.26
CA GLU A 51 -0.05 -21.55 -17.42
C GLU A 51 0.91 -21.07 -16.31
N GLY A 52 0.45 -21.16 -15.05
CA GLY A 52 1.23 -20.80 -13.87
C GLY A 52 1.33 -19.29 -13.56
N MET A 53 0.71 -18.41 -14.34
CA MET A 53 0.75 -16.96 -14.13
C MET A 53 -0.57 -16.42 -13.59
N ILE A 54 -0.46 -15.50 -12.64
CA ILE A 54 -1.57 -14.78 -12.02
C ILE A 54 -1.49 -13.32 -12.48
N ARG A 55 -2.62 -12.81 -12.97
CA ARG A 55 -2.81 -11.40 -13.27
C ARG A 55 -3.47 -10.72 -12.09
N TYR A 56 -2.77 -9.73 -11.55
CA TYR A 56 -3.22 -8.84 -10.51
C TYR A 56 -3.60 -7.52 -11.17
N THR A 57 -4.85 -7.08 -11.03
CA THR A 57 -5.29 -5.78 -11.54
C THR A 57 -5.75 -4.90 -10.40
N PHE A 58 -5.49 -3.61 -10.53
CA PHE A 58 -5.73 -2.61 -9.50
C PHE A 58 -6.50 -1.43 -10.06
N ARG A 59 -7.49 -0.97 -9.28
CA ARG A 59 -8.24 0.26 -9.46
C ARG A 59 -7.89 1.18 -8.29
N LEU A 60 -7.32 2.33 -8.60
CA LEU A 60 -6.89 3.33 -7.62
C LEU A 60 -7.92 4.45 -7.56
N SER A 61 -8.35 4.83 -6.36
CA SER A 61 -9.17 6.03 -6.16
C SER A 61 -8.51 6.95 -5.14
N ASN A 62 -8.72 8.25 -5.31
CA ASN A 62 -8.41 9.24 -4.27
C ASN A 62 -9.74 9.78 -3.73
N GLY A 63 -9.96 9.67 -2.42
CA GLY A 63 -11.22 10.07 -1.82
C GLY A 63 -11.56 11.55 -2.07
N ALA A 64 -12.84 11.87 -2.20
CA ALA A 64 -13.30 13.24 -2.46
C ALA A 64 -12.94 14.27 -1.36
N ARG A 65 -12.55 13.80 -0.18
CA ARG A 65 -12.10 14.64 0.94
C ARG A 65 -10.58 14.88 0.96
N ALA A 66 -9.82 14.21 0.08
CA ALA A 66 -8.39 14.47 -0.06
C ALA A 66 -8.15 15.92 -0.51
N LYS A 67 -7.00 16.47 -0.14
CA LYS A 67 -6.55 17.80 -0.61
C LYS A 67 -5.40 17.71 -1.59
N ASP A 68 -4.69 16.58 -1.60
CA ASP A 68 -3.57 16.31 -2.49
C ASP A 68 -3.94 15.25 -3.52
N ASN A 69 -3.29 15.29 -4.67
CA ASN A 69 -3.42 14.27 -5.72
C ASN A 69 -2.61 13.03 -5.35
N ILE A 70 -2.88 11.88 -5.99
CA ILE A 70 -1.97 10.73 -6.00
C ILE A 70 -1.17 10.79 -7.31
N GLY A 71 0.15 10.97 -7.20
CA GLY A 71 1.09 11.01 -8.32
C GLY A 71 2.11 9.88 -8.30
N THR A 72 2.09 9.03 -7.27
CA THR A 72 2.88 7.81 -7.24
C THR A 72 2.12 6.74 -6.47
N TRP A 73 2.14 5.53 -7.00
CA TRP A 73 1.65 4.34 -6.32
C TRP A 73 2.74 3.28 -6.40
N ALA A 74 2.94 2.53 -5.33
CA ALA A 74 3.84 1.40 -5.34
C ALA A 74 3.25 0.21 -4.59
N LEU A 75 3.58 -0.98 -5.04
CA LEU A 75 3.24 -2.23 -4.38
C LEU A 75 4.54 -2.91 -3.97
N LEU A 76 4.60 -3.43 -2.74
CA LEU A 76 5.71 -4.26 -2.32
C LEU A 76 5.52 -5.69 -2.84
N ILE A 77 6.61 -6.28 -3.33
CA ILE A 77 6.71 -7.70 -3.70
C ILE A 77 7.95 -8.29 -3.03
N PRO A 78 8.11 -9.62 -2.96
CA PRO A 78 9.32 -10.25 -2.44
C PRO A 78 10.60 -9.69 -3.08
N ALA A 79 11.63 -9.47 -2.24
CA ALA A 79 12.92 -8.94 -2.68
C ALA A 79 13.71 -9.92 -3.57
N ALA A 80 13.41 -11.22 -3.47
CA ALA A 80 14.01 -12.26 -4.28
C ALA A 80 13.88 -11.94 -5.79
N PRO A 81 14.86 -12.35 -6.62
CA PRO A 81 14.90 -12.09 -8.07
C PRO A 81 13.88 -12.95 -8.82
N ILE A 82 12.60 -12.79 -8.48
CA ILE A 82 11.50 -13.50 -9.12
C ILE A 82 10.99 -12.61 -10.24
N PRO A 83 10.92 -13.13 -11.47
CA PRO A 83 10.53 -12.34 -12.62
C PRO A 83 9.08 -11.90 -12.47
N VAL A 84 8.88 -10.59 -12.44
CA VAL A 84 7.60 -9.98 -12.80
C VAL A 84 7.59 -9.92 -14.31
N GLN A 85 6.64 -10.61 -14.93
CA GLN A 85 6.61 -10.76 -16.39
C GLN A 85 6.18 -9.47 -17.07
N SER A 86 5.15 -8.82 -16.53
CA SER A 86 4.65 -7.56 -17.07
C SER A 86 4.15 -6.63 -15.96
N LEU A 87 4.36 -5.33 -16.20
CA LEU A 87 3.76 -4.24 -15.45
C LEU A 87 2.96 -3.40 -16.43
N THR A 88 1.66 -3.25 -16.18
CA THR A 88 0.78 -2.44 -17.01
C THR A 88 0.30 -1.22 -16.22
N GLY A 89 0.04 -0.14 -16.95
CA GLY A 89 -0.63 1.05 -16.44
C GLY A 89 -1.66 1.54 -17.44
N PRO A 90 -2.59 2.42 -17.03
CA PRO A 90 -3.55 3.05 -17.93
C PRO A 90 -2.86 3.61 -19.19
N PRO A 91 -3.30 3.22 -20.40
CA PRO A 91 -2.70 3.66 -21.66
C PRO A 91 -3.26 5.02 -22.13
N PRO A 92 -2.55 5.76 -23.01
CA PRO A 92 -3.10 6.95 -23.68
C PRO A 92 -4.42 6.66 -24.46
N PRO A 93 -5.31 7.64 -24.70
CA PRO A 93 -5.22 9.06 -24.31
C PRO A 93 -5.62 9.32 -22.85
N SER A 94 -5.96 8.27 -22.10
CA SER A 94 -6.18 8.38 -20.65
C SER A 94 -4.91 8.85 -19.95
N LYS A 95 -5.03 9.22 -18.68
CA LYS A 95 -3.90 9.57 -17.80
C LYS A 95 -2.86 8.44 -17.87
N ALA A 96 -1.80 8.63 -18.64
CA ALA A 96 -0.86 7.56 -18.95
C ALA A 96 0.09 7.33 -17.77
N TRP A 97 0.14 6.10 -17.26
CA TRP A 97 1.05 5.70 -16.18
C TRP A 97 2.03 4.64 -16.66
N ARG A 98 3.25 4.69 -16.15
CA ARG A 98 4.28 3.69 -16.42
C ARG A 98 4.65 2.95 -15.14
N GLY A 99 4.70 1.63 -15.23
CA GLY A 99 5.23 0.76 -14.17
C GLY A 99 6.74 0.56 -14.31
N ALA A 100 7.44 0.49 -13.19
CA ALA A 100 8.85 0.15 -13.10
C ALA A 100 9.10 -0.72 -11.85
N SER A 101 10.09 -1.60 -11.93
CA SER A 101 10.51 -2.43 -10.81
C SER A 101 11.84 -1.90 -10.25
N SER A 102 11.92 -1.78 -8.92
CA SER A 102 13.19 -1.50 -8.25
C SER A 102 14.11 -2.74 -8.28
N GLY A 103 15.42 -2.49 -8.26
CA GLY A 103 16.41 -3.56 -8.14
C GLY A 103 16.27 -4.34 -6.82
N THR A 104 16.79 -5.56 -6.79
CA THR A 104 16.67 -6.47 -5.63
C THR A 104 17.45 -6.02 -4.39
N THR A 105 18.37 -5.06 -4.54
CA THR A 105 19.16 -4.50 -3.44
C THR A 105 18.42 -3.46 -2.62
N VAL A 106 17.34 -2.87 -3.16
CA VAL A 106 16.53 -1.86 -2.47
C VAL A 106 15.36 -2.57 -1.80
N THR A 107 15.54 -2.87 -0.51
CA THR A 107 14.52 -3.55 0.30
C THR A 107 13.86 -2.60 1.29
N VAL A 108 12.56 -2.77 1.53
CA VAL A 108 11.74 -1.94 2.40
C VAL A 108 10.82 -2.80 3.25
N ASP A 109 10.62 -2.38 4.49
CA ASP A 109 9.68 -3.02 5.41
C ASP A 109 8.24 -2.94 4.91
N GLN A 110 7.50 -4.02 5.13
CA GLN A 110 6.06 -4.09 4.89
C GLN A 110 5.33 -3.34 6.01
N ALA A 111 5.15 -2.02 5.87
CA ALA A 111 4.59 -1.19 6.96
C ALA A 111 3.21 -1.64 7.44
N ALA A 112 2.39 -2.22 6.56
CA ALA A 112 1.08 -2.76 6.94
C ALA A 112 1.16 -4.16 7.59
N LEU A 113 2.30 -4.84 7.49
CA LEU A 113 2.47 -6.26 7.85
C LEU A 113 3.83 -6.48 8.54
N GLY A 114 4.06 -5.83 9.68
CA GLY A 114 5.37 -5.68 10.33
C GLY A 114 6.14 -6.97 10.69
N HIS A 115 5.54 -8.15 10.54
CA HIS A 115 6.20 -9.46 10.72
C HIS A 115 6.61 -10.14 9.42
N THR A 116 6.29 -9.53 8.27
CA THR A 116 6.57 -10.09 6.95
C THR A 116 7.94 -9.64 6.45
N GLU A 117 8.60 -10.49 5.66
CA GLU A 117 9.89 -10.16 5.06
C GLU A 117 9.84 -8.86 4.25
N LYS A 118 10.99 -8.16 4.22
CA LYS A 118 11.15 -6.95 3.43
C LYS A 118 10.90 -7.23 1.95
N GLY A 119 10.18 -6.31 1.31
CA GLY A 119 9.90 -6.35 -0.11
C GLY A 119 10.76 -5.39 -0.90
N ARG A 120 10.58 -5.39 -2.22
CA ARG A 120 11.04 -4.36 -3.16
C ARG A 120 9.84 -3.70 -3.82
N TYR A 121 10.01 -2.49 -4.33
CA TYR A 121 8.94 -1.75 -4.99
C TYR A 121 8.70 -2.21 -6.42
N LEU A 122 7.44 -2.44 -6.75
CA LEU A 122 6.86 -2.15 -8.06
C LEU A 122 6.22 -0.77 -7.98
N ARG A 123 6.63 0.17 -8.83
CA ARG A 123 6.19 1.57 -8.76
C ARG A 123 5.55 1.99 -10.07
N TRP A 124 4.43 2.69 -9.96
CA TRP A 124 3.80 3.39 -11.06
C TRP A 124 3.83 4.89 -10.82
N PHE A 125 4.04 5.63 -11.90
CA PHE A 125 4.03 7.08 -11.93
C PHE A 125 3.44 7.57 -13.25
N PRO A 126 2.77 8.73 -13.26
CA PRO A 126 2.23 9.31 -14.48
C PRO A 126 3.37 9.77 -15.39
N GLN A 127 3.16 9.70 -16.70
CA GLN A 127 4.15 10.16 -17.68
C GLN A 127 4.18 11.69 -17.81
N ASN A 128 3.18 12.39 -17.28
CA ASN A 128 3.05 13.84 -17.28
C ASN A 128 2.31 14.32 -16.02
N GLU A 129 2.38 15.62 -15.74
CA GLU A 129 1.77 16.20 -14.53
C GLU A 129 0.24 16.11 -14.51
N SER A 130 -0.42 16.09 -15.67
CA SER A 130 -1.88 15.95 -15.78
C SER A 130 -2.37 14.52 -15.53
N GLY A 131 -1.45 13.54 -15.51
CA GLY A 131 -1.74 12.13 -15.29
C GLY A 131 -2.03 11.75 -13.83
N VAL A 132 -1.88 12.67 -12.88
CA VAL A 132 -2.15 12.40 -11.45
C VAL A 132 -3.63 12.10 -11.17
N ILE A 133 -3.92 11.34 -10.10
CA ILE A 133 -5.30 11.03 -9.66
C ILE A 133 -5.72 12.10 -8.65
N ALA A 134 -6.60 13.01 -9.05
CA ALA A 134 -7.07 14.12 -8.24
C ALA A 134 -8.08 13.65 -7.17
N PRO A 135 -8.33 14.45 -6.11
CA PRO A 135 -9.39 14.17 -5.15
C PRO A 135 -10.74 13.89 -5.81
N GLY A 136 -11.36 12.77 -5.43
CA GLY A 136 -12.64 12.30 -5.99
C GLY A 136 -12.51 11.47 -7.27
N GLU A 137 -11.33 11.38 -7.87
CA GLU A 137 -11.13 10.59 -9.09
C GLU A 137 -10.80 9.12 -8.80
N THR A 138 -11.04 8.30 -9.82
CA THR A 138 -10.67 6.88 -9.88
C THR A 138 -10.01 6.60 -11.21
N LEU A 139 -8.99 5.75 -11.19
CA LEU A 139 -8.22 5.36 -12.36
C LEU A 139 -7.93 3.85 -12.34
N ASP A 140 -8.17 3.21 -13.47
CA ASP A 140 -8.03 1.77 -13.69
C ASP A 140 -6.85 1.46 -14.61
N GLY A 141 -6.60 0.17 -14.84
CA GLY A 141 -5.63 -0.30 -15.84
C GLY A 141 -4.23 -0.55 -15.28
N PHE A 142 -4.07 -0.45 -13.97
CA PHE A 142 -2.86 -0.87 -13.27
C PHE A 142 -2.83 -2.40 -13.16
N GLY A 143 -1.70 -3.01 -13.48
CA GLY A 143 -1.59 -4.46 -13.39
C GLY A 143 -0.18 -5.01 -13.26
N VAL A 144 -0.13 -6.21 -12.69
CA VAL A 144 1.08 -7.03 -12.52
C VAL A 144 0.76 -8.44 -12.99
N GLU A 145 1.64 -9.01 -13.80
CA GLU A 145 1.59 -10.43 -14.14
C GLU A 145 2.81 -11.13 -13.54
N SER A 146 2.57 -12.14 -12.72
CA SER A 146 3.62 -12.84 -11.99
C SER A 146 3.24 -14.30 -11.70
N SER A 147 4.25 -15.15 -11.54
CA SER A 147 4.11 -16.51 -11.03
C SER A 147 3.99 -16.56 -9.51
N LEU A 148 4.19 -15.43 -8.83
CA LEU A 148 3.98 -15.33 -7.40
C LEU A 148 2.51 -15.57 -7.06
N LEU A 149 2.29 -16.38 -6.03
CA LEU A 149 1.00 -16.62 -5.40
C LEU A 149 0.54 -15.38 -4.62
N PRO A 150 -0.77 -15.17 -4.51
CA PRO A 150 -1.31 -13.99 -3.86
C PRO A 150 -1.13 -14.05 -2.35
N GLY A 151 -0.98 -12.88 -1.75
CA GLY A 151 -0.94 -12.67 -0.32
C GLY A 151 -1.16 -11.21 0.02
N PHE A 152 -1.28 -10.90 1.31
CA PHE A 152 -1.28 -9.53 1.76
C PHE A 152 0.12 -8.91 1.61
N THR A 153 0.15 -7.68 1.12
CA THR A 153 1.34 -6.85 0.96
C THR A 153 1.01 -5.38 1.24
N THR A 154 2.01 -4.50 1.23
CA THR A 154 1.85 -3.06 1.45
C THR A 154 1.80 -2.32 0.13
N ALA A 155 0.74 -1.54 -0.07
CA ALA A 155 0.63 -0.53 -1.12
C ALA A 155 0.97 0.85 -0.55
N TRP A 156 1.88 1.57 -1.19
CA TRP A 156 2.31 2.92 -0.83
C TRP A 156 1.78 3.94 -1.84
N PHE A 157 1.41 5.11 -1.35
CA PHE A 157 0.83 6.20 -2.13
C PHE A 157 1.51 7.52 -1.75
N ALA A 158 1.82 8.32 -2.75
CA ALA A 158 2.37 9.66 -2.58
C ALA A 158 1.80 10.61 -3.62
N SER A 159 1.86 11.91 -3.35
CA SER A 159 1.44 12.93 -4.33
C SER A 159 2.35 13.04 -5.54
N GLY A 160 3.57 12.53 -5.45
CA GLY A 160 4.62 12.73 -6.45
C GLY A 160 5.25 14.13 -6.43
N LYS A 161 4.76 15.04 -5.58
CA LYS A 161 5.37 16.36 -5.39
C LYS A 161 6.52 16.27 -4.41
N LEU A 162 7.61 16.97 -4.73
CA LEU A 162 8.71 17.15 -3.79
C LEU A 162 8.34 18.21 -2.76
N VAL A 163 8.86 18.05 -1.55
CA VAL A 163 8.79 19.08 -0.52
C VAL A 163 9.90 20.07 -0.83
N GLU A 164 9.54 21.32 -1.11
CA GLU A 164 10.48 22.38 -1.45
C GLU A 164 10.81 23.19 -0.19
N PHE A 165 12.10 23.33 0.08
CA PHE A 165 12.62 24.15 1.17
C PHE A 165 13.40 25.32 0.58
N ASP A 166 13.24 26.50 1.19
CA ASP A 166 14.01 27.68 0.83
C ASP A 166 15.46 27.50 1.29
N GLN A 167 16.36 27.45 0.31
CA GLN A 167 17.79 27.17 0.50
C GLN A 167 18.53 28.29 1.25
N SER A 168 17.89 29.44 1.49
CA SER A 168 18.46 30.53 2.29
C SER A 168 18.31 30.32 3.81
N TRP A 169 17.61 29.28 4.26
CA TRP A 169 17.40 29.04 5.69
C TRP A 169 18.68 28.63 6.44
N PRO A 170 18.78 28.93 7.75
CA PRO A 170 19.94 28.51 8.55
C PRO A 170 20.12 26.99 8.57
N GLU A 171 21.37 26.51 8.57
CA GLU A 171 21.70 25.08 8.61
C GLU A 171 21.05 24.34 9.80
N ALA A 172 20.91 25.02 10.94
CA ALA A 172 20.25 24.47 12.13
C ALA A 172 18.77 24.11 11.91
N ILE A 173 18.11 24.73 10.92
CA ILE A 173 16.75 24.36 10.47
C ILE A 173 16.81 23.09 9.63
N PHE A 174 17.74 23.02 8.66
CA PHE A 174 17.90 21.84 7.80
C PHE A 174 18.19 20.56 8.57
N ARG A 175 19.09 20.60 9.56
CA ARG A 175 19.35 19.43 10.43
C ARG A 175 18.10 18.96 11.19
N LYS A 176 17.16 19.86 11.46
CA LYS A 176 15.87 19.51 12.10
C LYS A 176 14.83 19.02 11.09
N LEU A 177 14.97 19.37 9.81
CA LEU A 177 14.11 18.92 8.73
C LEU A 177 14.42 17.49 8.29
N GLU A 178 15.66 17.00 8.45
CA GLU A 178 16.08 15.64 8.09
C GLU A 178 15.12 14.55 8.63
N LYS A 179 14.62 14.71 9.87
CA LYS A 179 13.67 13.75 10.47
C LYS A 179 12.31 13.66 9.76
N PHE A 180 11.97 14.66 8.94
CA PHE A 180 10.74 14.71 8.15
C PHE A 180 10.93 14.21 6.72
N GLU A 181 12.15 13.82 6.33
CA GLU A 181 12.42 13.16 5.06
C GLU A 181 11.94 11.70 5.05
N ASP A 182 11.72 11.12 6.24
CA ASP A 182 11.16 9.78 6.39
C ASP A 182 9.81 9.65 5.65
N LYS A 183 9.69 8.58 4.85
CA LYS A 183 8.51 8.27 4.03
C LYS A 183 7.23 8.26 4.85
N LYS A 184 7.26 7.86 6.12
CA LYS A 184 6.05 7.85 6.98
C LYS A 184 5.37 9.21 7.13
N TRP A 185 6.08 10.30 6.86
CA TRP A 185 5.52 11.65 6.89
C TRP A 185 4.97 12.10 5.55
N ARG A 186 5.38 11.50 4.43
CA ARG A 186 5.07 11.97 3.08
C ARG A 186 4.21 11.00 2.27
N GLU A 187 4.16 9.75 2.70
CA GLU A 187 3.48 8.67 2.02
C GLU A 187 2.40 8.08 2.93
N VAL A 188 1.29 7.67 2.33
CA VAL A 188 0.23 6.89 2.97
C VAL A 188 0.37 5.45 2.50
N TYR A 189 0.13 4.48 3.37
CA TYR A 189 0.14 3.07 3.00
C TYR A 189 -1.16 2.37 3.38
N LEU A 190 -1.46 1.28 2.69
CA LEU A 190 -2.60 0.39 2.93
C LEU A 190 -2.15 -1.07 2.81
N ALA A 191 -2.75 -1.99 3.58
CA ALA A 191 -2.67 -3.41 3.25
C ALA A 191 -3.48 -3.71 1.99
N SER A 192 -2.93 -4.54 1.12
CA SER A 192 -3.52 -4.93 -0.17
C SER A 192 -3.23 -6.39 -0.49
N ILE A 193 -3.99 -7.01 -1.38
CA ILE A 193 -3.64 -8.32 -1.92
C ILE A 193 -2.85 -8.17 -3.22
N GLY A 194 -1.67 -8.77 -3.26
CA GLY A 194 -0.74 -8.70 -4.39
C GLY A 194 0.15 -9.94 -4.50
N PRO A 195 1.10 -9.95 -5.46
CA PRO A 195 2.04 -11.04 -5.63
C PRO A 195 3.01 -11.09 -4.44
N MET A 196 2.97 -12.17 -3.66
CA MET A 196 3.64 -12.21 -2.36
C MET A 196 4.42 -13.50 -2.06
N PHE A 197 4.00 -14.64 -2.59
CA PHE A 197 4.61 -15.92 -2.24
C PHE A 197 5.11 -16.69 -3.44
N THR A 198 6.18 -17.43 -3.24
CA THR A 198 6.64 -18.47 -4.16
C THR A 198 5.90 -19.78 -3.88
N ALA A 199 5.92 -20.69 -4.85
CA ALA A 199 5.39 -22.04 -4.62
C ALA A 199 6.19 -22.85 -3.57
N ALA A 200 7.39 -22.38 -3.18
CA ALA A 200 8.22 -23.01 -2.16
C ALA A 200 7.89 -22.51 -0.74
N ASP A 201 7.16 -21.41 -0.61
CA ASP A 201 6.81 -20.85 0.69
C ASP A 201 5.86 -21.77 1.45
N SER A 202 6.12 -21.91 2.74
CA SER A 202 5.36 -22.82 3.57
C SER A 202 3.92 -22.35 3.76
N THR A 203 2.96 -23.29 3.81
CA THR A 203 1.55 -23.02 4.16
C THR A 203 1.42 -22.20 5.45
N TRP A 204 2.29 -22.47 6.43
CA TRP A 204 2.36 -21.74 7.69
C TRP A 204 2.61 -20.24 7.48
N LEU A 205 3.65 -19.90 6.70
CA LEU A 205 4.03 -18.51 6.42
C LEU A 205 2.90 -17.77 5.70
N ILE A 206 2.32 -18.42 4.68
CA ILE A 206 1.21 -17.87 3.92
C ILE A 206 0.01 -17.60 4.85
N ALA A 207 -0.36 -18.58 5.70
CA ALA A 207 -1.48 -18.43 6.63
C ALA A 207 -1.27 -17.28 7.64
N GLN A 208 -0.06 -17.14 8.19
CA GLN A 208 0.29 -16.04 9.11
C GLN A 208 0.15 -14.66 8.45
N ASN A 209 0.56 -14.52 7.19
CA ASN A 209 0.37 -13.29 6.44
C ASN A 209 -1.12 -12.96 6.22
N TYR A 210 -1.95 -13.95 5.88
CA TYR A 210 -3.39 -13.74 5.76
C TYR A 210 -4.03 -13.35 7.10
N LEU A 211 -3.61 -13.95 8.23
CA LEU A 211 -4.11 -13.55 9.55
C LEU A 211 -3.81 -12.09 9.85
N ALA A 212 -2.56 -11.66 9.63
CA ALA A 212 -2.16 -10.27 9.83
C ALA A 212 -2.93 -9.30 8.92
N GLY A 213 -3.07 -9.64 7.64
CA GLY A 213 -3.78 -8.80 6.68
C GLY A 213 -5.29 -8.71 6.90
N VAL A 214 -5.94 -9.83 7.24
CA VAL A 214 -7.37 -9.84 7.60
C VAL A 214 -7.61 -9.00 8.85
N GLN A 215 -6.73 -9.07 9.84
CA GLN A 215 -6.81 -8.25 11.05
C GLN A 215 -6.67 -6.75 10.72
N ASP A 216 -5.69 -6.36 9.90
CA ASP A 216 -5.55 -4.97 9.43
C ASP A 216 -6.80 -4.47 8.69
N TRP A 217 -7.38 -5.30 7.82
CA TRP A 217 -8.62 -4.96 7.11
C TRP A 217 -9.84 -4.87 8.03
N ILE A 218 -9.89 -5.62 9.13
CA ILE A 218 -10.93 -5.45 10.16
C ILE A 218 -10.73 -4.12 10.90
N GLU A 219 -9.50 -3.81 11.33
CA GLU A 219 -9.18 -2.60 12.09
C GLU A 219 -9.41 -1.32 11.29
N SER A 220 -9.11 -1.36 9.99
CA SER A 220 -9.39 -0.26 9.05
C SER A 220 -10.86 -0.16 8.64
N GLY A 221 -11.71 -1.12 9.04
CA GLY A 221 -13.13 -1.17 8.71
C GLY A 221 -13.45 -1.60 7.28
N ARG A 222 -12.46 -2.12 6.55
CA ARG A 222 -12.62 -2.72 5.20
C ARG A 222 -13.37 -4.05 5.28
N LEU A 223 -13.12 -4.84 6.32
CA LEU A 223 -13.87 -6.05 6.65
C LEU A 223 -14.70 -5.88 7.92
N ARG A 224 -15.76 -6.68 8.03
CA ARG A 224 -16.56 -6.78 9.25
C ARG A 224 -16.16 -8.04 10.01
N ALA A 225 -15.63 -7.90 11.22
CA ALA A 225 -15.28 -9.04 12.08
C ALA A 225 -16.46 -10.01 12.30
N ALA A 226 -17.69 -9.47 12.39
CA ALA A 226 -18.92 -10.24 12.57
C ALA A 226 -19.36 -11.00 11.31
N SER A 227 -18.67 -10.87 10.18
CA SER A 227 -18.96 -11.65 8.99
C SER A 227 -18.71 -13.14 9.23
N PRO A 228 -19.68 -14.03 8.94
CA PRO A 228 -19.49 -15.48 9.05
C PRO A 228 -18.30 -15.98 8.22
N PHE A 229 -18.12 -15.42 7.01
CA PHE A 229 -16.99 -15.77 6.14
C PHE A 229 -15.65 -15.38 6.77
N VAL A 230 -15.54 -14.15 7.29
CA VAL A 230 -14.31 -13.66 7.92
C VAL A 230 -13.96 -14.50 9.16
N SER A 231 -14.94 -14.78 10.02
CA SER A 231 -14.74 -15.59 11.23
C SER A 231 -14.27 -17.01 10.89
N GLN A 232 -14.89 -17.67 9.90
CA GLN A 232 -14.46 -19.00 9.47
C GLN A 232 -13.10 -18.99 8.77
N SER A 233 -12.78 -17.94 8.00
CA SER A 233 -11.47 -17.76 7.37
C SER A 233 -10.36 -17.68 8.42
N ILE A 234 -10.55 -16.86 9.46
CA ILE A 234 -9.58 -16.75 10.58
C ILE A 234 -9.39 -18.11 11.26
N SER A 235 -10.47 -18.85 11.50
CA SER A 235 -10.40 -20.21 12.09
C SER A 235 -9.58 -21.17 11.22
N ALA A 236 -9.86 -21.24 9.91
CA ALA A 236 -9.11 -22.07 8.97
C ALA A 236 -7.63 -21.68 8.90
N LEU A 237 -7.33 -20.38 8.86
CA LEU A 237 -5.95 -19.87 8.84
C LEU A 237 -5.19 -20.22 10.14
N ASN A 238 -5.82 -20.10 11.30
CA ASN A 238 -5.23 -20.53 12.57
C ASN A 238 -4.88 -22.02 12.54
N GLN A 239 -5.80 -22.88 12.10
CA GLN A 239 -5.54 -24.33 11.97
C GLN A 239 -4.39 -24.65 11.00
N LEU A 240 -4.30 -23.94 9.87
CA LEU A 240 -3.21 -24.09 8.90
C LEU A 240 -1.85 -23.59 9.43
N SER A 241 -1.88 -22.64 10.37
CA SER A 241 -0.69 -22.13 11.04
C SER A 241 -0.27 -22.97 12.26
N GLU A 242 -1.13 -23.84 12.77
CA GLU A 242 -0.79 -24.79 13.83
C GLU A 242 -0.45 -26.18 13.27
N SER A 243 -1.09 -26.57 12.15
CA SER A 243 -0.98 -27.89 11.55
C SER A 243 -0.97 -27.82 10.01
N LYS A 244 -0.13 -28.63 9.36
CA LYS A 244 -0.08 -28.68 7.88
C LYS A 244 -1.36 -29.25 7.23
N THR A 245 -2.29 -29.79 8.02
CA THR A 245 -3.49 -30.52 7.59
C THR A 245 -4.80 -29.87 8.02
N GLY A 246 -4.78 -28.59 8.40
CA GLY A 246 -6.00 -27.85 8.81
C GLY A 246 -7.12 -27.89 7.77
N ASP A 247 -8.36 -27.67 8.20
CA ASP A 247 -9.52 -27.67 7.30
C ASP A 247 -9.37 -26.56 6.25
N ARG A 248 -9.51 -26.96 4.98
CA ARG A 248 -9.42 -26.06 3.82
C ARG A 248 -10.80 -25.71 3.28
N ASN A 249 -11.87 -26.03 3.99
CA ASN A 249 -13.23 -25.77 3.54
C ASN A 249 -13.90 -24.73 4.45
N ILE A 250 -14.25 -23.59 3.87
CA ILE A 250 -15.03 -22.54 4.51
C ILE A 250 -16.48 -22.69 4.03
N GLN A 251 -17.40 -22.96 4.95
CA GLN A 251 -18.81 -23.16 4.61
C GLN A 251 -19.52 -21.84 4.28
N ALA A 252 -19.17 -20.78 4.99
CA ALA A 252 -19.73 -19.46 4.77
C ALA A 252 -19.33 -18.90 3.39
N ARG A 253 -20.28 -18.28 2.70
CA ARG A 253 -20.04 -17.67 1.39
C ARG A 253 -19.53 -16.23 1.56
N PRO A 254 -18.55 -15.78 0.76
CA PRO A 254 -18.14 -14.39 0.74
C PRO A 254 -19.27 -13.51 0.17
N SER A 255 -19.60 -12.45 0.90
CA SER A 255 -20.74 -11.57 0.63
C SER A 255 -20.35 -10.22 0.03
N THR A 256 -19.11 -9.75 0.27
CA THR A 256 -18.59 -8.46 -0.21
C THR A 256 -17.50 -8.66 -1.27
N GLY A 257 -17.16 -7.59 -2.00
CA GLY A 257 -16.04 -7.63 -2.96
C GLY A 257 -14.71 -8.02 -2.31
N ASP A 258 -14.43 -7.46 -1.12
CA ASP A 258 -13.20 -7.76 -0.37
C ASP A 258 -13.18 -9.20 0.16
N GLU A 259 -14.32 -9.73 0.61
CA GLU A 259 -14.42 -11.14 1.02
C GLU A 259 -14.21 -12.09 -0.17
N LYS A 260 -14.76 -11.77 -1.35
CA LYS A 260 -14.55 -12.55 -2.57
C LYS A 260 -13.10 -12.53 -3.01
N LEU A 261 -12.45 -11.37 -2.93
CA LEU A 261 -11.02 -11.22 -3.22
C LEU A 261 -10.17 -12.08 -2.27
N ILE A 262 -10.46 -12.06 -0.96
CA ILE A 262 -9.77 -12.91 0.03
C ILE A 262 -10.01 -14.39 -0.27
N ALA A 263 -11.26 -14.80 -0.50
CA ALA A 263 -11.59 -16.18 -0.83
C ALA A 263 -10.79 -16.67 -2.03
N ARG A 264 -10.78 -15.86 -3.10
CA ARG A 264 -10.04 -16.17 -4.33
C ARG A 264 -8.54 -16.23 -4.09
N ALA A 265 -7.99 -15.29 -3.32
CA ALA A 265 -6.58 -15.27 -2.99
C ALA A 265 -6.17 -16.51 -2.19
N MET A 266 -6.92 -16.85 -1.14
CA MET A 266 -6.66 -18.05 -0.32
C MET A 266 -6.83 -19.36 -1.11
N GLN A 267 -7.77 -19.41 -2.06
CA GLN A 267 -7.90 -20.55 -2.97
C GLN A 267 -6.63 -20.75 -3.79
N LEU A 268 -6.07 -19.66 -4.33
CA LEU A 268 -4.88 -19.70 -5.17
C LEU A 268 -3.60 -20.03 -4.38
N SER A 269 -3.44 -19.50 -3.17
CA SER A 269 -2.21 -19.62 -2.39
C SER A 269 -2.19 -20.79 -1.40
N LEU A 270 -3.35 -21.13 -0.83
CA LEU A 270 -3.49 -22.16 0.22
C LEU A 270 -4.36 -23.35 -0.22
N GLY A 271 -5.05 -23.26 -1.36
CA GLY A 271 -6.03 -24.27 -1.76
C GLY A 271 -7.24 -24.32 -0.82
N VAL A 272 -7.62 -23.20 -0.20
CA VAL A 272 -8.82 -23.09 0.62
C VAL A 272 -10.03 -22.80 -0.26
N HIS A 273 -11.10 -23.56 -0.07
CA HIS A 273 -12.32 -23.47 -0.85
C HIS A 273 -13.43 -22.86 0.02
N SER A 274 -14.13 -21.86 -0.51
CA SER A 274 -15.39 -21.38 0.08
C SER A 274 -16.58 -22.05 -0.60
N GLY A 275 -17.75 -22.02 0.06
CA GLY A 275 -19.00 -22.51 -0.52
C GLY A 275 -19.27 -21.95 -1.94
N PRO A 276 -20.05 -22.67 -2.77
CA PRO A 276 -20.25 -22.32 -4.18
C PRO A 276 -20.82 -20.91 -4.33
N GLU A 277 -20.31 -20.18 -5.35
CA GLU A 277 -20.85 -18.87 -5.76
C GLU A 277 -22.31 -18.94 -6.18
#